data_AF-A0A2E6NRU8-F1
#
_entry.id   AF-A0A2E6NRU8-F1
#
_cell.length_a   1.000
_cell.length_b   1.000
_cell.length_c   1.000
_cell.angle_alpha   90.00
_cell.angle_beta   90.00
_cell.angle_gamma   90.00
#
_symmetry.space_group_name_H-M   'P 1'
#
loop_
_entity.id
_entity.type
_entity.pdbx_description
1 polymer ?
#
loop_
_entity_poly.entity_id
_entity_poly.type
_entity_poly.pdbx_seq_one_letter_code
_entity_poly.pdbx_strand_id
1 'polypeptide(L)'
;MIWISGHIVLSIIGFVLGTTLFGLSVWVVLPKEASPFQDGFLAGLVKCAVFQVVMTILLAISIGALGFYGIGVAIIAFLIGMNKIFGAGFVDSIMIVVANVALAEGLKFLLLKMV
;
A
#
# COMPACT_ATOMS: atom_id res chain seq x y z
N MET A 1 4.67 -17.34 -27.15
CA MET A 1 3.48 -16.54 -26.78
C MET A 1 3.10 -16.96 -25.36
N ILE A 2 3.43 -16.16 -24.35
CA ILE A 2 3.18 -16.52 -22.95
C ILE A 2 1.69 -16.36 -22.70
N TRP A 3 0.97 -17.47 -22.50
CA TRP A 3 -0.45 -17.45 -22.18
C TRP A 3 -0.60 -17.03 -20.72
N ILE A 4 -0.84 -15.75 -20.50
CA ILE A 4 -1.06 -15.20 -19.16
C ILE A 4 -2.51 -15.52 -18.78
N SER A 5 -2.69 -16.38 -17.77
CA SER A 5 -4.00 -16.71 -17.22
C SER A 5 -4.75 -15.42 -16.81
N GLY A 6 -6.05 -15.36 -17.07
CA GLY A 6 -6.89 -14.20 -16.72
C GLY A 6 -6.82 -13.81 -15.23
N HIS A 7 -6.56 -14.78 -14.34
CA HIS A 7 -6.33 -14.53 -12.92
C HIS A 7 -5.06 -13.71 -12.65
N ILE A 8 -4.01 -13.90 -13.44
CA ILE A 8 -2.76 -13.15 -13.34
C ILE A 8 -2.99 -11.70 -13.76
N VAL A 9 -3.73 -11.48 -14.86
CA VAL A 9 -4.08 -10.13 -15.32
C VAL A 9 -4.90 -9.38 -14.27
N LEU A 10 -5.93 -10.02 -13.69
CA LEU A 10 -6.72 -9.40 -12.61
C LEU A 10 -5.87 -9.08 -11.38
N SER A 11 -4.92 -9.96 -11.03
CA SER A 11 -4.03 -9.77 -9.89
C SER A 11 -3.07 -8.60 -10.10
N ILE A 12 -2.55 -8.43 -11.32
CA ILE A 12 -1.71 -7.30 -11.70
C ILE A 12 -2.51 -6.00 -11.64
N ILE A 13 -3.73 -5.97 -12.18
CA ILE A 13 -4.61 -4.79 -12.13
C ILE A 13 -4.90 -4.42 -10.67
N GLY A 14 -5.29 -5.39 -9.85
CA GLY A 14 -5.54 -5.17 -8.42
C GLY A 14 -4.31 -4.64 -7.67
N PHE A 15 -3.13 -5.17 -8.00
CA PHE A 15 -1.86 -4.70 -7.43
C PHE A 15 -1.53 -3.27 -7.84
N VAL A 16 -1.67 -2.93 -9.12
CA VAL A 16 -1.43 -1.57 -9.63
C VAL A 16 -2.40 -0.56 -8.98
N LEU A 17 -3.69 -0.91 -8.89
CA LEU A 17 -4.69 -0.08 -8.22
C LEU A 17 -4.36 0.09 -6.73
N GLY A 18 -4.06 -1.00 -6.01
CA GLY A 18 -3.71 -0.94 -4.59
C GLY A 18 -2.48 -0.08 -4.33
N THR A 19 -1.45 -0.21 -5.17
CA THR A 19 -0.21 0.60 -5.09
C THR A 19 -0.48 2.07 -5.34
N THR A 20 -1.33 2.38 -6.31
CA THR A 20 -1.68 3.76 -6.65
C THR A 20 -2.48 4.41 -5.52
N LEU A 21 -3.47 3.68 -4.95
CA LEU A 21 -4.26 4.15 -3.81
C LEU A 21 -3.39 4.37 -2.57
N PHE A 22 -2.48 3.43 -2.28
CA PHE A 22 -1.53 3.58 -1.19
C PHE A 22 -0.62 4.80 -1.42
N GLY A 23 -0.04 4.94 -2.61
CA GLY A 23 0.78 6.11 -2.96
C GLY A 23 0.02 7.44 -2.82
N LEU A 24 -1.24 7.48 -3.27
CA LEU A 24 -2.13 8.63 -3.09
C LEU A 24 -2.36 8.95 -1.61
N SER A 25 -2.62 7.92 -0.78
CA SER A 25 -2.82 8.12 0.66
C SER A 25 -1.58 8.68 1.36
N VAL A 26 -0.39 8.20 0.99
CA VAL A 26 0.90 8.71 1.48
C VAL A 26 1.12 10.15 1.03
N TRP A 27 0.77 10.47 -0.22
CA TRP A 27 0.91 11.82 -0.77
C TRP A 27 -0.02 12.84 -0.11
N VAL A 28 -1.25 12.44 0.22
CA VAL A 28 -2.26 13.31 0.84
C VAL A 28 -1.94 13.58 2.31
N VAL A 29 -1.42 12.58 3.03
CA VAL A 29 -1.22 12.68 4.48
C VAL A 29 0.14 13.26 4.84
N LEU A 30 1.21 12.91 4.12
CA LEU A 30 2.54 13.39 4.48
C LEU A 30 2.77 14.83 4.00
N PRO A 31 3.46 15.67 4.81
CA PRO A 31 3.85 17.00 4.38
C PRO A 31 4.76 16.92 3.15
N LYS A 32 4.65 17.92 2.27
CA LYS A 32 5.40 17.97 1.01
C LYS A 32 6.90 17.81 1.20
N GLU A 33 7.44 18.24 2.34
CA GLU A 33 8.87 18.14 2.72
C GLU A 33 9.35 16.69 2.99
N ALA A 34 8.45 15.81 3.43
CA ALA A 34 8.76 14.41 3.74
C ALA A 34 8.18 13.44 2.69
N SER A 35 7.54 13.98 1.64
CA SER A 35 6.81 13.18 0.68
C SER A 35 7.77 12.37 -0.21
N PRO A 36 7.54 11.05 -0.39
CA PRO A 36 8.36 10.25 -1.30
C PRO A 36 8.25 10.69 -2.77
N PHE A 37 7.32 11.59 -3.09
CA PHE A 37 7.05 12.13 -4.42
C PHE A 37 7.81 13.44 -4.73
N GLN A 38 8.64 13.94 -3.80
CA GLN A 38 9.44 15.15 -4.01
C GLN A 38 10.37 15.04 -5.23
N ASP A 39 11.04 13.90 -5.38
CA ASP A 39 11.98 13.65 -6.48
C ASP A 39 11.27 13.30 -7.80
N GLY A 40 9.94 13.27 -7.81
CA GLY A 40 9.11 12.95 -8.96
C GLY A 40 8.08 11.87 -8.70
N PHE A 41 6.96 11.94 -9.45
CA PHE A 41 5.81 11.05 -9.30
C PHE A 41 6.19 9.57 -9.43
N LEU A 42 6.96 9.23 -10.47
CA LEU A 42 7.34 7.85 -10.76
C LEU A 42 8.24 7.27 -9.65
N ALA A 43 9.18 8.05 -9.13
CA ALA A 43 10.07 7.61 -8.06
C ALA A 43 9.30 7.32 -6.76
N GLY A 44 8.33 8.18 -6.42
CA GLY A 44 7.45 7.95 -5.28
C GLY A 44 6.55 6.72 -5.46
N LEU A 45 6.01 6.52 -6.67
CA LEU A 45 5.18 5.36 -6.98
C LEU A 45 5.98 4.05 -6.86
N VAL A 46 7.23 4.02 -7.34
CA VAL A 46 8.12 2.86 -7.22
C VAL A 46 8.43 2.57 -5.74
N LYS A 47 8.73 3.58 -4.92
CA LYS A 47 8.95 3.39 -3.48
C LYS A 47 7.71 2.78 -2.81
N CYS A 48 6.52 3.24 -3.15
CA CYS A 48 5.25 2.70 -2.66
C CYS A 48 5.02 1.26 -3.12
N ALA A 49 5.30 0.95 -4.39
CA ALA A 49 5.17 -0.39 -4.97
C ALA A 49 6.07 -1.40 -4.26
N VAL A 50 7.35 -1.06 -4.11
CA VAL A 50 8.34 -1.91 -3.44
C VAL A 50 7.94 -2.13 -1.98
N PHE A 51 7.55 -1.06 -1.29
CA PHE A 51 7.10 -1.17 0.09
C PHE A 51 5.89 -2.11 0.23
N GLN A 52 4.89 -1.98 -0.64
CA GLN A 52 3.69 -2.81 -0.60
C GLN A 52 4.01 -4.28 -0.90
N VAL A 53 4.91 -4.57 -1.84
CA VAL A 53 5.36 -5.95 -2.12
C VAL A 53 6.04 -6.54 -0.89
N VAL A 54 7.00 -5.82 -0.30
CA VAL A 54 7.73 -6.28 0.89
C VAL A 54 6.78 -6.53 2.05
N MET A 55 5.85 -5.60 2.31
CA MET A 55 4.87 -5.74 3.38
C MET A 55 3.89 -6.88 3.15
N THR A 56 3.48 -7.13 1.90
CA THR A 56 2.60 -8.26 1.56
C THR A 56 3.30 -9.60 1.81
N ILE A 57 4.57 -9.71 1.40
CA ILE A 57 5.39 -10.91 1.65
C ILE A 57 5.59 -11.11 3.15
N LEU A 58 5.93 -10.05 3.88
CA LEU A 58 6.12 -10.11 5.34
C LEU A 58 4.83 -10.51 6.05
N LEU A 59 3.68 -9.97 5.65
CA LEU A 59 2.39 -10.35 6.19
C LEU A 59 2.09 -11.83 5.93
N ALA A 60 2.28 -12.29 4.71
CA ALA A 60 2.05 -13.69 4.33
C ALA A 60 2.94 -14.66 5.12
N ILE A 61 4.24 -14.35 5.25
CA ILE A 61 5.19 -15.17 6.04
C ILE A 61 4.81 -15.13 7.52
N SER A 62 4.51 -13.96 8.06
CA SER A 62 4.19 -13.80 9.49
C SER A 62 2.92 -14.57 9.86
N ILE A 63 1.87 -14.48 9.04
CA ILE A 63 0.64 -15.25 9.25
C ILE A 63 0.89 -16.75 9.07
N GLY A 64 1.67 -17.14 8.05
CA GLY A 64 2.00 -18.55 7.79
C GLY A 64 2.81 -19.20 8.92
N ALA A 65 3.71 -18.46 9.56
CA ALA A 65 4.61 -18.98 10.59
C ALA A 65 4.03 -18.86 12.01
N LEU A 66 3.33 -17.77 12.32
CA LEU A 66 2.87 -17.43 13.69
C LEU A 66 1.35 -17.40 13.83
N GLY A 67 0.61 -17.71 12.76
CA GLY A 67 -0.86 -17.64 12.75
C GLY A 67 -1.36 -16.23 13.05
N PHE A 68 -2.36 -16.14 13.93
CA PHE A 68 -2.97 -14.85 14.29
C PHE A 68 -1.97 -13.85 14.91
N TYR A 69 -0.99 -14.32 15.68
CA TYR A 69 0.05 -13.46 16.27
C TYR A 69 0.97 -12.82 15.22
N GLY A 70 1.07 -13.42 14.03
CA GLY A 70 1.80 -12.86 12.90
C GLY A 70 1.25 -11.53 12.40
N ILE A 71 -0.03 -11.25 12.62
CA ILE A 71 -0.66 -9.98 12.27
C ILE A 71 -0.04 -8.84 13.10
N GLY A 72 0.15 -9.05 14.40
CA GLY A 72 0.77 -8.05 15.28
C GLY A 72 2.20 -7.72 14.85
N VAL A 73 2.99 -8.75 14.51
CA VAL A 73 4.36 -8.59 14.00
C VAL A 73 4.37 -7.81 12.68
N ALA A 74 3.45 -8.13 11.77
CA ALA A 74 3.34 -7.42 10.49
C ALA A 74 2.93 -5.95 10.68
N ILE A 75 2.07 -5.64 11.64
CA ILE A 75 1.71 -4.24 11.98
C ILE A 75 2.93 -3.49 12.52
N ILE A 76 3.71 -4.10 13.42
CA ILE A 76 4.93 -3.46 13.96
C ILE A 76 5.93 -3.22 12.82
N ALA A 77 6.15 -4.22 11.96
CA ALA A 77 7.02 -4.09 10.80
C ALA A 77 6.53 -3.00 9.83
N PHE A 78 5.21 -2.90 9.62
CA PHE A 78 4.60 -1.84 8.83
C PHE A 78 4.92 -0.47 9.41
N LEU A 79 4.68 -0.25 10.71
CA LEU A 79 4.94 1.03 11.37
C LEU A 79 6.43 1.41 11.32
N ILE A 80 7.33 0.45 11.54
CA ILE A 80 8.78 0.69 11.41
C ILE A 80 9.15 1.06 9.97
N GLY A 81 8.58 0.35 9.00
CA GLY A 81 8.79 0.60 7.58
C GLY A 81 8.28 1.98 7.15
N MET A 82 7.10 2.37 7.62
CA MET A 82 6.51 3.69 7.39
C MET A 82 7.41 4.81 7.91
N ASN A 83 7.95 4.64 9.13
CA ASN A 83 8.87 5.60 9.71
C ASN A 83 10.21 5.67 8.96
N LYS A 84 10.81 4.52 8.64
CA LYS A 84 12.13 4.50 7.99
C LYS A 84 12.12 4.93 6.52
N ILE A 85 11.07 4.59 5.78
CA ILE A 85 11.04 4.78 4.32
C ILE A 85 10.37 6.11 3.97
N PHE A 86 9.35 6.50 4.73
CA PHE A 86 8.54 7.67 4.43
C PHE A 86 8.63 8.76 5.51
N GLY A 87 9.41 8.57 6.57
CA GLY A 87 9.49 9.53 7.68
C GLY A 87 8.18 9.67 8.45
N ALA A 88 7.22 8.76 8.25
CA ALA A 88 5.90 8.86 8.84
C ALA A 88 5.93 8.51 10.34
N GLY A 89 5.34 9.37 11.17
CA GLY A 89 5.10 9.05 12.56
C GLY A 89 4.02 7.97 12.73
N PHE A 90 3.78 7.56 13.98
CA PHE A 90 2.72 6.62 14.30
C PHE A 90 1.33 7.15 13.88
N VAL A 91 1.05 8.42 14.20
CA VAL A 91 -0.22 9.08 13.86
C VAL A 91 -0.37 9.21 12.35
N ASP A 92 0.68 9.63 11.64
CA ASP A 92 0.67 9.74 10.18
C ASP A 92 0.42 8.38 9.52
N SER A 93 1.05 7.32 10.04
CA SER A 93 0.85 5.96 9.55
C SER A 93 -0.60 5.50 9.69
N ILE A 94 -1.25 5.82 10.81
CA ILE A 94 -2.68 5.54 11.00
C ILE A 94 -3.53 6.35 10.01
N MET A 95 -3.24 7.64 9.86
CA MET A 95 -3.95 8.52 8.94
C MET A 95 -3.82 8.06 7.48
N ILE A 96 -2.65 7.54 7.08
CA ILE A 96 -2.41 6.93 5.77
C ILE A 96 -3.29 5.69 5.58
N VAL A 97 -3.38 4.82 6.59
CA VAL A 97 -4.27 3.64 6.53
C VAL A 97 -5.73 4.07 6.40
N VAL A 98 -6.19 5.04 7.19
CA VAL A 98 -7.57 5.56 7.13
C VAL A 98 -7.85 6.18 5.77
N ALA A 99 -6.94 7.00 5.24
CA ALA A 99 -7.07 7.61 3.92
C ALA A 99 -7.12 6.54 2.82
N ASN A 100 -6.27 5.51 2.89
CA ASN A 100 -6.27 4.41 1.93
C ASN A 100 -7.60 3.64 1.94
N VAL A 101 -8.15 3.34 3.12
CA VAL A 101 -9.46 2.69 3.26
C VAL A 101 -10.57 3.58 2.67
N ALA A 102 -10.57 4.87 2.98
CA ALA A 102 -11.56 5.82 2.43
C ALA A 102 -11.49 5.91 0.90
N LEU A 103 -10.27 5.95 0.33
CA LEU A 103 -10.06 5.96 -1.11
C LEU A 103 -10.50 4.64 -1.77
N ALA A 104 -10.23 3.49 -1.14
CA ALA A 104 -10.65 2.19 -1.64
C ALA A 104 -12.18 2.03 -1.64
N GLU A 105 -12.86 2.43 -0.57
CA GLU A 105 -14.33 2.42 -0.51
C GLU A 105 -14.94 3.43 -1.49
N GLY A 106 -14.34 4.62 -1.64
CA GLY A 106 -14.75 5.60 -2.65
C GLY A 106 -14.63 5.04 -4.07
N LEU A 107 -13.50 4.39 -4.39
CA LEU A 107 -13.29 3.75 -5.69
C LEU A 107 -14.30 2.62 -5.93
N LYS A 108 -14.55 1.77 -4.92
CA LYS A 108 -15.55 0.71 -4.99
C LYS A 108 -16.94 1.26 -5.29
N PHE A 109 -17.35 2.33 -4.60
CA PHE A 109 -18.63 2.99 -4.84
C PHE A 109 -18.74 3.57 -6.26
N LEU A 110 -17.67 4.19 -6.76
CA LEU A 110 -17.63 4.70 -8.13
C LEU A 110 -17.74 3.58 -9.16
N LEU A 111 -16.99 2.49 -8.98
CA LEU A 111 -17.06 1.32 -9.86
C LEU A 111 -18.46 0.70 -9.88
N LEU A 112 -19.11 0.60 -8.72
CA LEU A 112 -20.49 0.10 -8.61
C LEU A 112 -21.54 0.99 -9.29
N LYS A 113 -21.25 2.28 -9.48
CA LYS A 113 -22.14 3.20 -10.22
C LYS A 113 -21.90 3.23 -11.72
N MET A 114 -20.76 2.73 -12.18
CA MET A 114 -20.39 2.70 -13.60
C MET A 114 -20.83 1.41 -14.30
N VAL A 115 -21.27 0.40 -13.53
CA VAL A 115 -21.84 -0.87 -14.00
C VAL A 115 -23.36 -0.82 -13.82
#